data_AF-A0A9E1KSA6-F1
#
_entry.id   AF-A0A9E1KSA6-F1
#
_cell.length_a   1.000
_cell.length_b   1.000
_cell.length_c   1.000
_cell.angle_alpha   90.00
_cell.angle_beta   90.00
_cell.angle_gamma   90.00
#
_symmetry.space_group_name_H-M   'P 1'
#
loop_
_entity.id
_entity.type
_entity.pdbx_description
1 polymer ?
#
loop_
_entity_poly.entity_id
_entity_poly.type
_entity_poly.pdbx_seq_one_letter_code
_entity_poly.pdbx_strand_id
1 'polypeptide(L)'
;MYELLLAEEKLNCDWESNGILILYKEEKNMNDFAATNEILKEYDLDAKLLVGKALFEKEPTLREDVVGGWLHETDSHVRPDKLMAGLKEVILKQGANIEEGCMSHEL
;
A
#
# COMPACT_ATOMS: atom_id res chain seq x y z
N MET A 1 -12.27 2.50 -0.68
CA MET A 1 -12.82 1.12 -0.81
C MET A 1 -12.41 0.25 0.36
N TYR A 2 -11.11 -0.01 0.58
CA TYR A 2 -10.65 -0.88 1.68
C TYR A 2 -11.02 -0.38 3.08
N GLU A 3 -10.87 0.92 3.36
CA GLU A 3 -11.24 1.48 4.68
C GLU A 3 -12.71 1.23 5.05
N LEU A 4 -13.61 1.37 4.08
CA LEU A 4 -15.04 1.09 4.28
C LEU A 4 -15.26 -0.38 4.61
N LEU A 5 -14.67 -1.29 3.82
CA LEU A 5 -14.77 -2.73 4.06
C LEU A 5 -14.25 -3.10 5.46
N LEU A 6 -13.09 -2.58 5.85
CA LEU A 6 -12.51 -2.88 7.16
C LEU A 6 -13.38 -2.35 8.31
N ALA A 7 -13.97 -1.17 8.14
CA ALA A 7 -14.85 -0.56 9.14
C ALA A 7 -16.19 -1.30 9.26
N GLU A 8 -16.85 -1.59 8.14
CA GLU A 8 -18.17 -2.25 8.10
C GLU A 8 -18.10 -3.68 8.64
N GLU A 9 -17.09 -4.44 8.20
CA GLU A 9 -16.89 -5.84 8.60
C GLU A 9 -16.07 -5.99 9.89
N LYS A 10 -15.63 -4.87 10.47
CA LYS A 10 -14.82 -4.80 11.71
C LYS A 10 -13.56 -5.67 11.64
N LEU A 11 -12.90 -5.64 10.48
CA LEU A 11 -11.69 -6.41 10.23
C LEU A 11 -10.50 -5.76 10.91
N ASN A 12 -9.91 -6.46 11.88
CA ASN A 12 -8.67 -6.02 12.52
C ASN A 12 -7.46 -6.66 11.83
N CYS A 13 -6.87 -5.96 10.87
CA CYS A 13 -5.70 -6.40 10.11
C CYS A 13 -4.47 -5.52 10.30
N ASP A 14 -4.37 -4.82 11.45
CA ASP A 14 -3.29 -3.86 11.73
C ASP A 14 -3.13 -2.85 10.57
N TRP A 15 -4.24 -2.21 10.18
CA TRP A 15 -4.26 -1.23 9.10
C TRP A 15 -3.49 0.03 9.47
N GLU A 16 -2.56 0.45 8.60
CA GLU A 16 -1.83 1.71 8.72
C GLU A 16 -1.88 2.49 7.40
N SER A 17 -2.35 3.75 7.45
CA SER A 17 -2.45 4.65 6.29
C SER A 17 -1.39 5.75 6.29
N ASN A 18 -0.15 5.37 6.64
CA ASN A 18 1.02 6.26 6.69
C ASN A 18 1.71 6.48 5.33
N GLY A 19 1.20 5.85 4.27
CA GLY A 19 1.71 5.95 2.90
C GLY A 19 2.97 5.13 2.67
N ILE A 20 3.40 5.04 1.40
CA ILE A 20 4.64 4.36 0.99
C ILE A 20 5.62 5.40 0.43
N LEU A 21 6.84 5.43 0.96
CA LEU A 21 7.93 6.26 0.46
C LEU A 21 8.89 5.43 -0.40
N ILE A 22 8.88 5.64 -1.71
CA ILE A 22 9.81 4.99 -2.65
C ILE A 22 11.07 5.84 -2.77
N LEU A 23 12.20 5.28 -2.35
CA LEU A 23 13.49 5.97 -2.24
C LEU A 23 14.39 5.71 -3.45
N TYR A 24 15.15 6.73 -3.85
CA TYR A 24 16.06 6.67 -4.99
C TYR A 24 17.47 7.10 -4.56
N LYS A 25 18.47 6.43 -5.12
CA LYS A 25 19.90 6.79 -4.97
C LYS A 25 20.45 7.62 -6.12
N GLU A 26 19.75 7.65 -7.24
CA GLU A 26 20.16 8.36 -8.45
C GLU A 26 19.04 9.31 -8.89
N GLU A 27 19.38 10.57 -9.14
CA GLU A 27 18.41 11.59 -9.55
C GLU A 27 17.72 11.21 -10.86
N LYS A 28 18.46 10.59 -11.79
CA LYS A 28 17.92 10.13 -13.07
C LYS A 28 16.72 9.19 -12.84
N ASN A 29 16.89 8.16 -12.01
CA ASN A 29 15.84 7.16 -11.78
C ASN A 29 14.64 7.77 -11.04
N MET A 30 14.88 8.73 -10.15
CA MET A 30 13.81 9.48 -9.48
C MET A 30 13.01 10.34 -10.46
N ASN A 31 13.72 11.04 -11.36
CA ASN A 31 13.12 11.92 -12.36
C ASN A 31 12.37 11.14 -13.45
N ASP A 32 12.83 9.93 -13.79
CA ASP A 32 12.17 9.04 -14.75
C ASP A 32 10.72 8.68 -14.29
N PHE A 33 10.44 8.70 -12.99
CA PHE A 33 9.08 8.46 -12.46
C PHE A 33 8.12 9.65 -12.64
N ALA A 34 8.61 10.86 -12.88
CA ALA A 34 7.77 12.06 -12.93
C ALA A 34 6.67 11.97 -14.00
N ALA A 35 6.98 11.39 -15.17
CA ALA A 35 5.99 11.18 -16.23
C ALA A 35 4.87 10.22 -15.80
N THR A 36 5.20 9.16 -15.08
CA THR A 36 4.19 8.26 -14.48
C THR A 36 3.37 8.99 -13.43
N ASN A 37 4.01 9.80 -12.58
CA ASN A 37 3.33 10.56 -11.53
C ASN A 37 2.31 11.56 -12.08
N GLU A 38 2.62 12.23 -13.19
CA GLU A 38 1.66 13.13 -13.86
C GLU A 38 0.42 12.39 -14.38
N ILE A 39 0.57 11.15 -14.86
CA ILE A 39 -0.58 10.31 -15.25
C ILE A 39 -1.41 9.94 -14.02
N LEU A 40 -0.76 9.57 -12.91
CA LEU A 40 -1.44 9.19 -11.67
C LEU A 40 -2.29 10.32 -11.08
N LYS A 41 -1.89 11.57 -11.32
CA LYS A 41 -2.63 12.76 -10.89
C LYS A 41 -4.04 12.85 -11.46
N GLU A 42 -4.27 12.32 -12.67
CA GLU A 42 -5.61 12.27 -13.27
C GLU A 42 -6.58 11.38 -12.46
N TYR A 43 -6.04 10.53 -11.58
CA TYR A 43 -6.78 9.59 -10.76
C TYR A 43 -6.68 9.89 -9.25
N ASP A 44 -6.13 11.04 -8.86
CA ASP A 44 -5.82 11.39 -7.46
C ASP A 44 -4.90 10.36 -6.77
N LEU A 45 -3.98 9.77 -7.54
CA LEU A 45 -2.99 8.78 -7.09
C LEU A 45 -1.55 9.28 -7.18
N ASP A 46 -1.34 10.58 -7.42
CA ASP A 46 0.00 11.14 -7.51
C ASP A 46 0.73 11.06 -6.17
N ALA A 47 2.03 10.80 -6.28
CA ALA A 47 2.95 10.84 -5.16
C ALA A 47 3.55 12.24 -5.01
N LYS A 48 3.89 12.55 -3.76
CA LYS A 48 4.60 13.78 -3.40
C LYS A 48 6.10 13.57 -3.47
N LEU A 49 6.78 14.40 -4.27
CA LEU A 49 8.24 14.43 -4.31
C LEU A 49 8.81 14.99 -3.00
N LEU A 50 9.70 14.23 -2.36
CA LEU A 50 10.47 14.64 -1.19
C LEU A 50 11.96 14.60 -1.51
N VAL A 51 12.65 15.71 -1.29
CA VAL A 51 14.08 15.86 -1.50
C VAL A 51 14.71 16.68 -0.37
N GLY A 52 16.03 16.53 -0.19
CA GLY A 52 16.80 17.31 0.78
C GLY A 52 16.19 17.25 2.18
N LYS A 53 16.07 18.40 2.85
CA LYS A 53 15.61 18.49 4.24
C LYS A 53 14.24 17.83 4.47
N ALA A 54 13.28 18.00 3.56
CA ALA A 54 11.93 17.46 3.72
C ALA A 54 11.91 15.92 3.74
N LEU A 55 12.84 15.28 3.00
CA LEU A 55 13.00 13.82 3.00
C LEU A 55 13.48 13.31 4.36
N PHE A 56 14.52 13.92 4.92
CA PHE A 56 15.09 13.52 6.22
C PHE A 56 14.23 13.93 7.41
N GLU A 57 13.37 14.96 7.27
CA GLU A 57 12.34 15.26 8.26
C GLU A 57 11.24 14.18 8.29
N LYS A 58 10.90 13.59 7.14
CA LYS A 58 9.93 12.49 7.04
C LYS A 58 10.52 11.18 7.56
N GLU A 59 11.74 10.83 7.16
CA GLU A 59 12.44 9.61 7.59
C GLU A 59 13.88 9.93 8.07
N PRO A 60 14.08 10.19 9.38
CA PRO A 60 15.37 10.64 9.91
C PRO A 60 16.50 9.60 9.89
N THR A 61 16.17 8.32 9.75
CA THR A 61 17.12 7.20 9.77
C THR A 61 17.61 6.81 8.38
N LEU A 62 17.25 7.59 7.35
CA LEU A 62 17.69 7.36 5.98
C LEU A 62 19.20 7.45 5.85
N ARG A 63 19.72 6.67 4.91
CA ARG A 63 21.12 6.74 4.51
C ARG A 63 21.39 8.04 3.78
N GLU A 64 22.59 8.58 3.97
CA GLU A 64 23.04 9.83 3.33
C GLU A 64 23.18 9.71 1.80
N ASP A 65 23.24 8.49 1.24
CA ASP A 65 23.35 8.24 -0.20
C ASP A 65 22.01 8.22 -0.94
N VAL A 66 20.91 8.55 -0.25
CA VAL A 66 19.58 8.72 -0.85
C VAL A 66 19.44 10.15 -1.35
N VAL A 67 19.03 10.31 -2.61
CA VAL A 67 18.89 11.65 -3.24
C VAL A 67 17.48 12.21 -3.15
N GLY A 68 16.48 11.35 -2.94
CA GLY A 68 15.07 11.74 -2.90
C GLY A 68 14.12 10.55 -2.88
N GLY A 69 12.83 10.84 -2.85
CA GLY A 69 11.79 9.83 -2.91
C GLY A 69 10.41 10.37 -3.26
N TRP A 70 9.53 9.46 -3.69
CA TRP A 70 8.13 9.73 -4.00
C TRP A 70 7.26 9.10 -2.90
N LEU A 71 6.49 9.94 -2.20
CA LEU A 71 5.58 9.52 -1.13
C LEU A 71 4.16 9.34 -1.69
N HIS A 72 3.70 8.09 -1.75
CA HIS A 72 2.32 7.74 -2.05
C HIS A 72 1.50 7.80 -0.75
N GLU A 73 0.83 8.92 -0.49
CA GLU A 73 0.11 9.16 0.77
C GLU A 73 -1.20 8.35 0.89
N THR A 74 -1.74 7.89 -0.24
CA THR A 74 -2.98 7.11 -0.30
C THR A 74 -2.75 5.61 -0.09
N ASP A 75 -1.50 5.14 -0.16
CA ASP A 75 -1.15 3.75 0.08
C ASP A 75 -1.24 3.40 1.56
N SER A 76 -1.47 2.12 1.84
CA SER A 76 -1.66 1.63 3.21
C SER A 76 -1.06 0.24 3.38
N HIS A 77 -0.83 -0.12 4.64
CA HIS A 77 -0.22 -1.38 5.05
C HIS A 77 -1.22 -2.20 5.86
N VAL A 78 -1.09 -3.52 5.76
CA VAL A 78 -1.88 -4.49 6.52
C VAL A 78 -1.02 -5.70 6.89
N ARG A 79 -1.41 -6.39 7.96
CA ARG A 79 -1.02 -7.77 8.23
C ARG A 79 -1.81 -8.72 7.30
N PRO A 80 -1.17 -9.31 6.28
CA PRO A 80 -1.90 -10.10 5.28
C PRO A 80 -2.57 -11.34 5.89
N ASP A 81 -1.93 -11.99 6.87
CA ASP A 81 -2.48 -13.12 7.59
C ASP A 81 -3.76 -12.76 8.35
N LYS A 82 -3.78 -11.61 9.04
CA LYS A 82 -4.95 -11.11 9.77
C LYS A 82 -6.08 -10.69 8.83
N LEU A 83 -5.74 -10.04 7.72
CA LEU A 83 -6.72 -9.69 6.69
C LEU A 83 -7.41 -10.95 6.14
N MET A 84 -6.64 -11.96 5.76
CA MET A 84 -7.18 -13.21 5.21
C MET A 84 -8.01 -13.98 6.24
N ALA A 85 -7.55 -14.06 7.50
CA ALA A 85 -8.30 -14.69 8.58
C ALA A 85 -9.65 -13.98 8.82
N GLY A 86 -9.64 -12.64 8.91
CA GLY A 86 -10.85 -11.87 9.10
C GLY A 86 -11.83 -11.97 7.93
N LEU A 87 -11.33 -11.91 6.69
CA LEU A 87 -12.16 -12.10 5.49
C LEU A 87 -12.80 -13.49 5.46
N LYS A 88 -12.05 -14.55 5.81
CA LYS A 88 -12.58 -15.91 5.94
C LYS A 88 -13.77 -15.94 6.92
N GLU A 89 -13.63 -15.32 8.08
CA GLU A 89 -14.73 -15.25 9.06
C GLU A 89 -15.96 -14.50 8.53
N VAL A 90 -15.76 -13.37 7.86
CA VAL A 90 -16.85 -12.59 7.24
C VAL A 90 -17.60 -13.44 6.21
N ILE A 91 -16.87 -14.09 5.30
CA ILE A 91 -17.44 -14.92 4.23
C ILE A 91 -18.25 -16.08 4.81
N LEU A 92 -17.74 -16.76 5.84
CA LEU A 92 -18.46 -17.84 6.53
C LEU A 92 -19.74 -17.33 7.22
N LYS A 93 -19.69 -16.14 7.86
CA LYS A 93 -20.86 -15.51 8.48
C LYS A 93 -21.94 -15.12 7.46
N GLN A 94 -21.55 -14.79 6.24
CA GLN A 94 -22.48 -14.52 5.13
C GLN A 94 -23.08 -15.79 4.52
N GLY A 95 -22.73 -16.97 5.02
CA GLY A 95 -23.33 -18.25 4.65
C GLY A 95 -22.66 -18.98 3.49
N ALA A 96 -21.49 -18.51 3.04
CA ALA A 96 -20.68 -19.25 2.07
C ALA A 96 -19.95 -20.41 2.74
N ASN A 97 -19.70 -21.47 1.98
CA ASN A 97 -18.85 -22.59 2.39
C ASN A 97 -17.45 -22.41 1.80
N ILE A 98 -16.42 -22.59 2.63
CA ILE A 98 -15.03 -22.56 2.19
C ILE A 98 -14.45 -23.96 2.33
N GLU A 99 -14.12 -24.57 1.20
CA GLU A 99 -13.43 -25.86 1.15
C GLU A 99 -11.94 -25.64 0.86
N GLU A 100 -11.08 -26.15 1.73
CA GLU A 100 -9.62 -26.03 1.63
C GLU A 100 -9.01 -27.37 1.21
N GLY A 101 -7.89 -27.33 0.48
CA GLY A 101 -7.20 -28.54 0.01
C GLY A 101 -7.87 -29.24 -1.18
N CYS A 102 -8.83 -28.59 -1.84
CA CYS A 102 -9.48 -29.11 -3.05
C CYS A 102 -8.63 -28.80 -4.28
N MET A 103 -8.34 -29.82 -5.11
CA MET A 103 -7.81 -29.62 -6.45
C MET A 103 -8.97 -29.54 -7.44
N SER A 104 -9.08 -28.44 -8.18
CA SER A 104 -10.03 -28.34 -9.29
C SER A 104 -9.58 -29.28 -10.41
N HIS A 105 -10.38 -30.28 -10.72
CA HIS A 105 -10.22 -31.07 -11.94
C HIS A 105 -11.16 -30.46 -12.99
N GLU A 106 -10.67 -30.22 -14.21
CA GLU A 106 -11.53 -29.81 -15.32
C GLU A 106 -12.65 -30.85 -15.53
N LEU A 107 -13.88 -30.37 -15.73
CA LEU A 107 -15.05 -31.18 -16.09
C LEU A 107 -15.05 -31.52 -17.58
#